data_AF-A0A1M2W157-F1
#
_entry.id   AF-A0A1M2W157-F1
#
_cell.length_a   1.000
_cell.length_b   1.000
_cell.length_c   1.000
_cell.angle_alpha   90.00
_cell.angle_beta   90.00
_cell.angle_gamma   90.00
#
_symmetry.space_group_name_H-M   'P 1'
#
loop_
_entity.id
_entity.type
_entity.pdbx_description
1 polymer ?
#
loop_
_entity_poly.entity_id
_entity_poly.type
_entity_poly.pdbx_seq_one_letter_code
_entity_poly.pdbx_strand_id
1 'polypeptide(L)'
;MASSLTITEAEKIIANYAFFFLDDCANWAESAVVFYEYVISFDDEVRLVWRRKITGASVIFFLNRYLLVLQSVITVASYWPVSNPQRVGPIRRRAHRAHDRCRVLGWLDLLFNVFPYFVWNVFSMLRVYALSGRDWRLASLVCLLMAGSVVANVYNLPTQRPDNMPPPYNCEVDNALTVAQHTIVELTCAAVVLLSRCTLIAGDATVLGVTWWKTWSIKKAADAARISTSLVDLLLRDGTLGTVIHPDVHTDPKRYS
;
A
#
# COMPACT_ATOMS: atom_id res chain seq x y z
N MET A 1 -22.71 18.65 38.62
CA MET A 1 -21.74 19.11 37.60
C MET A 1 -20.46 18.28 37.58
N ALA A 2 -19.92 17.84 38.73
CA ALA A 2 -18.83 16.86 38.75
C ALA A 2 -19.25 15.46 38.25
N SER A 3 -20.48 15.03 38.56
CA SER A 3 -21.02 13.72 38.14
C SER A 3 -21.26 13.60 36.63
N SER A 4 -21.66 14.70 35.96
CA SER A 4 -21.82 14.72 34.51
C SER A 4 -20.47 14.63 33.81
N LEU A 5 -19.43 15.28 34.34
CA LEU A 5 -18.06 15.23 33.80
C LEU A 5 -17.49 13.80 33.87
N THR A 6 -17.72 13.08 34.98
CA THR A 6 -17.25 11.69 35.14
C THR A 6 -17.94 10.70 34.21
N ILE A 7 -19.21 10.93 33.88
CA ILE A 7 -19.94 10.09 32.93
C ILE A 7 -19.37 10.27 31.53
N THR A 8 -19.09 11.52 31.11
CA THR A 8 -18.53 11.80 29.78
C THR A 8 -17.12 11.23 29.60
N GLU A 9 -16.28 11.23 30.65
CA GLU A 9 -14.95 10.62 30.59
C GLU A 9 -15.03 9.08 30.52
N ALA A 10 -15.97 8.46 31.24
CA ALA A 10 -16.19 7.01 31.16
C ALA A 10 -16.69 6.58 29.76
N GLU A 11 -17.60 7.37 29.15
CA GLU A 11 -18.08 7.13 27.79
C GLU A 11 -16.94 7.19 26.76
N LYS A 12 -16.04 8.17 26.87
CA LYS A 12 -14.86 8.29 25.99
C LYS A 12 -13.93 7.08 26.11
N ILE A 13 -13.67 6.59 27.32
CA ILE A 13 -12.81 5.42 27.54
C ILE A 13 -13.41 4.17 26.89
N ILE A 14 -14.73 3.96 27.04
CA ILE A 14 -15.43 2.82 26.44
C ILE A 14 -15.40 2.92 24.91
N ALA A 15 -15.66 4.12 24.36
CA ALA A 15 -15.60 4.35 22.92
C ALA A 15 -14.21 4.08 22.34
N ASN A 16 -13.16 4.58 23.01
CA ASN A 16 -11.77 4.32 22.62
C ASN A 16 -11.46 2.83 22.67
N TYR A 17 -11.82 2.13 23.75
CA TYR A 17 -11.61 0.69 23.87
C TYR A 17 -12.25 -0.10 22.71
N ALA A 18 -13.49 0.22 22.35
CA ALA A 18 -14.18 -0.42 21.25
C ALA A 18 -13.52 -0.13 19.90
N PHE A 19 -13.05 1.10 19.69
CA PHE A 19 -12.33 1.50 18.48
C PHE A 19 -11.05 0.68 18.30
N PHE A 20 -10.17 0.66 19.30
CA PHE A 20 -8.89 -0.07 19.23
C PHE A 20 -9.09 -1.58 19.08
N PHE A 21 -10.10 -2.15 19.74
CA PHE A 21 -10.42 -3.57 19.56
C PHE A 21 -10.81 -3.90 18.11
N LEU A 22 -11.62 -3.04 17.48
CA LEU A 22 -12.00 -3.23 16.08
C LEU A 22 -10.81 -3.07 15.14
N ASP A 23 -9.95 -2.08 15.40
CA ASP A 23 -8.74 -1.85 14.63
C ASP A 23 -7.78 -3.04 14.71
N ASP A 24 -7.51 -3.55 15.91
CA ASP A 24 -6.72 -4.77 16.13
C ASP A 24 -7.30 -5.94 15.31
N CYS A 25 -8.59 -6.23 15.47
CA CYS A 25 -9.25 -7.31 14.73
C CYS A 25 -9.11 -7.14 13.20
N ALA A 26 -9.22 -5.91 12.69
CA ALA A 26 -9.05 -5.62 11.27
C ALA A 26 -7.60 -5.86 10.81
N ASN A 27 -6.61 -5.41 11.57
CA ASN A 27 -5.18 -5.61 11.27
C ASN A 27 -4.79 -7.10 11.27
N TRP A 28 -5.34 -7.89 12.21
CA TRP A 28 -5.17 -9.35 12.21
C TRP A 28 -5.79 -10.01 10.99
N ALA A 29 -7.00 -9.61 10.61
CA ALA A 29 -7.67 -10.11 9.42
C ALA A 29 -6.91 -9.75 8.14
N GLU A 30 -6.46 -8.51 8.01
CA GLU A 30 -5.62 -8.03 6.90
C GLU A 30 -4.35 -8.87 6.79
N SER A 31 -3.63 -9.03 7.89
CA SER A 31 -2.39 -9.82 7.92
C SER A 31 -2.65 -11.26 7.50
N ALA A 32 -3.72 -11.89 8.00
CA ALA A 32 -4.08 -13.26 7.62
C ALA A 32 -4.36 -13.40 6.11
N VAL A 33 -5.08 -12.45 5.51
CA VAL A 33 -5.36 -12.42 4.07
C VAL A 33 -4.06 -12.23 3.28
N VAL A 34 -3.19 -11.30 3.70
CA VAL A 34 -1.89 -11.09 3.08
C VAL A 34 -1.06 -12.38 3.13
N PHE A 35 -0.87 -13.01 4.28
CA PHE A 35 -0.09 -14.26 4.33
C PHE A 35 -0.72 -15.37 3.48
N TYR A 36 -2.04 -15.52 3.53
CA TYR A 36 -2.76 -16.52 2.74
C TYR A 36 -2.52 -16.36 1.24
N GLU A 37 -2.75 -15.15 0.70
CA GLU A 37 -2.58 -14.85 -0.73
C GLU A 37 -1.14 -15.09 -1.18
N TYR A 38 -0.16 -14.86 -0.31
CA TYR A 38 1.25 -15.00 -0.67
C TYR A 38 1.68 -16.46 -0.72
N VAL A 39 1.20 -17.28 0.20
CA VAL A 39 1.47 -18.72 0.21
C VAL A 39 0.92 -19.36 -1.06
N ILE A 40 -0.32 -19.06 -1.44
CA ILE A 40 -0.94 -19.71 -2.62
C ILE A 40 -0.35 -19.22 -3.95
N SER A 41 0.13 -17.98 -4.01
CA SER A 41 0.69 -17.40 -5.25
C SER A 41 2.21 -17.57 -5.39
N PHE A 42 2.88 -18.16 -4.40
CA PHE A 42 4.34 -18.30 -4.39
C PHE A 42 4.87 -19.16 -5.55
N ASP A 43 4.21 -20.28 -5.85
CA ASP A 43 4.64 -21.18 -6.94
C ASP A 43 4.59 -20.48 -8.31
N ASP A 44 3.55 -19.67 -8.52
CA ASP A 44 3.38 -18.88 -9.73
C ASP A 44 4.41 -17.74 -9.79
N GLU A 45 4.72 -17.10 -8.66
CA GLU A 45 5.74 -16.07 -8.55
C GLU A 45 7.13 -16.60 -8.94
N VAL A 46 7.51 -17.76 -8.41
CA VAL A 46 8.79 -18.39 -8.72
C VAL A 46 8.86 -18.73 -10.21
N ARG A 47 7.78 -19.26 -10.77
CA ARG A 47 7.71 -19.67 -12.18
C ARG A 47 7.74 -18.47 -13.14
N LEU A 48 7.02 -17.39 -12.83
CA LEU A 48 6.78 -16.28 -13.76
C LEU A 48 7.78 -15.14 -13.60
N VAL A 49 8.26 -14.89 -12.38
CA VAL A 49 9.11 -13.72 -12.07
C VAL A 49 10.54 -14.15 -11.76
N TRP A 50 10.75 -15.10 -10.85
CA TRP A 50 12.09 -15.43 -10.36
C TRP A 50 12.95 -16.17 -11.40
N ARG A 51 12.35 -17.04 -12.21
CA ARG A 51 13.05 -17.78 -13.26
C ARG A 51 13.37 -16.94 -14.51
N ARG A 52 12.89 -15.70 -14.58
CA ARG A 52 13.13 -14.77 -15.70
C ARG A 52 14.19 -13.74 -15.33
N LYS A 53 14.72 -13.04 -16.32
CA LYS A 53 15.64 -11.92 -16.08
C LYS A 53 14.91 -10.83 -15.29
N ILE A 54 15.54 -10.35 -14.22
CA ILE A 54 14.99 -9.26 -13.40
C ILE A 54 14.93 -7.99 -14.26
N THR A 55 13.73 -7.45 -14.42
CA THR A 55 13.49 -6.17 -15.09
C THR A 55 13.01 -5.12 -14.09
N GLY A 56 12.90 -3.85 -14.51
CA GLY A 56 12.31 -2.81 -13.66
C GLY A 56 10.90 -3.15 -13.18
N ALA A 57 10.09 -3.80 -14.01
CA ALA A 57 8.76 -4.28 -13.63
C ALA A 57 8.82 -5.36 -12.53
N SER A 58 9.80 -6.27 -12.60
CA SER A 58 10.04 -7.28 -11.56
C SER A 58 10.42 -6.63 -10.22
N VAL A 59 11.24 -5.57 -10.24
CA VAL A 59 11.62 -4.83 -9.03
C VAL A 59 10.41 -4.15 -8.40
N ILE A 60 9.58 -3.45 -9.19
CA ILE A 60 8.37 -2.78 -8.69
C ILE A 60 7.40 -3.82 -8.11
N PHE A 61 7.24 -4.96 -8.78
CA PHE A 61 6.44 -6.07 -8.29
C PHE A 61 6.93 -6.57 -6.92
N PHE A 62 8.23 -6.83 -6.77
CA PHE A 62 8.81 -7.28 -5.51
C PHE A 62 8.70 -6.23 -4.41
N LEU A 63 8.90 -4.95 -4.72
CA LEU A 63 8.71 -3.88 -3.74
C LEU A 63 7.27 -3.85 -3.25
N ASN A 64 6.28 -3.80 -4.16
CA ASN A 64 4.87 -3.77 -3.76
C ASN A 64 4.49 -5.00 -2.94
N ARG A 65 5.01 -6.17 -3.30
CA ARG A 65 4.68 -7.45 -2.68
C ARG A 65 5.37 -7.60 -1.31
N TYR A 66 6.69 -7.54 -1.25
CA TYR A 66 7.40 -7.82 0.00
C TYR A 66 7.33 -6.68 1.03
N LEU A 67 7.07 -5.43 0.62
CA LEU A 67 6.82 -4.35 1.58
C LEU A 67 5.52 -4.58 2.36
N LEU A 68 4.46 -5.07 1.71
CA LEU A 68 3.20 -5.38 2.39
C LEU A 68 3.37 -6.53 3.39
N VAL A 69 4.09 -7.60 3.02
CA VAL A 69 4.38 -8.70 3.97
C VAL A 69 5.20 -8.20 5.15
N LEU A 70 6.23 -7.40 4.87
CA LEU A 70 7.08 -6.87 5.93
C LEU A 70 6.28 -5.97 6.89
N GLN A 71 5.41 -5.12 6.35
CA GLN A 71 4.46 -4.34 7.13
C GLN A 71 3.58 -5.26 7.98
N SER A 72 2.88 -6.24 7.39
CA SER A 72 2.02 -7.16 8.15
C SER A 72 2.76 -7.91 9.27
N VAL A 73 4.01 -8.33 9.03
CA VAL A 73 4.85 -8.95 10.07
C VAL A 73 5.12 -7.98 11.22
N ILE A 74 5.48 -6.73 10.91
CA ILE A 74 5.78 -5.70 11.92
C ILE A 74 4.51 -5.34 12.71
N THR A 75 3.41 -5.13 12.02
CA THR A 75 2.09 -4.80 12.59
C THR A 75 1.64 -5.91 13.56
N VAL A 76 1.67 -7.18 13.15
CA VAL A 76 1.39 -8.32 14.04
C VAL A 76 2.34 -8.39 15.23
N ALA A 77 3.62 -8.06 15.03
CA ALA A 77 4.60 -8.04 16.13
C ALA A 77 4.38 -6.89 17.12
N SER A 78 3.77 -5.78 16.69
CA SER A 78 3.40 -4.63 17.54
C SER A 78 2.17 -4.92 18.40
N TYR A 79 1.20 -5.66 17.87
CA TYR A 79 -0.04 -6.04 18.58
C TYR A 79 0.07 -7.34 19.37
N TRP A 80 1.03 -8.20 19.05
CA TRP A 80 1.42 -9.26 19.98
C TRP A 80 1.87 -8.59 21.29
N PRO A 81 1.55 -9.12 22.49
CA PRO A 81 1.93 -8.46 23.74
C PRO A 81 3.45 -8.30 23.85
N VAL A 82 3.96 -7.15 23.37
CA VAL A 82 5.39 -6.77 23.38
C VAL A 82 5.88 -6.65 24.83
N SER A 83 4.94 -6.55 25.78
CA SER A 83 5.20 -6.68 27.21
C SER A 83 3.95 -6.51 28.05
N ASN A 84 3.86 -7.27 29.15
CA ASN A 84 2.97 -6.96 30.27
C ASN A 84 3.52 -5.76 31.06
N PRO A 85 2.93 -4.55 31.01
CA PRO A 85 3.26 -3.49 31.99
C PRO A 85 2.79 -3.84 33.42
N GLN A 86 1.98 -4.89 33.59
CA GLN A 86 1.37 -5.24 34.88
C GLN A 86 2.25 -5.99 35.88
N ARG A 87 3.51 -6.35 35.56
CA ARG A 87 4.45 -6.83 36.59
C ARG A 87 5.22 -5.66 37.18
N VAL A 88 4.55 -4.85 37.99
CA VAL A 88 5.17 -3.95 38.98
C VAL A 88 5.76 -4.82 40.09
N GLY A 89 6.81 -5.57 39.75
CA GLY A 89 7.76 -6.17 40.69
C GLY A 89 9.12 -5.47 40.52
N PRO A 90 10.09 -5.70 41.42
CA PRO A 90 11.33 -4.91 41.50
C PRO A 90 12.29 -5.05 40.30
N ILE A 91 11.87 -5.70 39.21
CA ILE A 91 12.71 -5.98 38.03
C ILE A 91 12.58 -4.83 37.01
N ARG A 92 13.14 -3.65 37.36
CA ARG A 92 13.25 -2.47 36.48
C ARG A 92 13.78 -2.78 35.06
N ARG A 93 14.62 -3.82 34.92
CA ARG A 93 15.24 -4.21 33.63
C ARG A 93 14.27 -4.80 32.59
N ARG A 94 13.10 -5.33 32.98
CA ARG A 94 12.13 -5.92 32.03
C ARG A 94 11.20 -4.85 31.42
N ALA A 95 10.78 -3.86 32.20
CA ALA A 95 9.96 -2.74 31.73
C ALA A 95 10.72 -1.81 30.75
N HIS A 96 12.04 -1.63 30.94
CA HIS A 96 12.84 -0.83 30.00
C HIS A 96 12.99 -1.50 28.62
N ARG A 97 13.27 -2.81 28.59
CA ARG A 97 13.40 -3.58 27.33
C ARG A 97 12.10 -3.67 26.53
N ALA A 98 10.98 -3.71 27.23
CA ALA A 98 9.64 -3.65 26.67
C ALA A 98 9.40 -2.34 25.89
N HIS A 99 9.68 -1.22 26.54
CA HIS A 99 9.59 0.12 25.97
C HIS A 99 10.53 0.31 24.77
N ASP A 100 11.77 -0.18 24.85
CA ASP A 100 12.74 -0.08 23.76
C ASP A 100 12.31 -0.89 22.51
N ARG A 101 11.72 -2.08 22.70
CA ARG A 101 11.17 -2.89 21.60
C ARG A 101 9.98 -2.23 20.93
N CYS A 102 9.02 -1.74 21.72
CA CYS A 102 7.86 -1.03 21.17
C CYS A 102 8.29 0.21 20.38
N ARG A 103 9.25 0.99 20.89
CA ARG A 103 9.78 2.13 20.16
C ARG A 103 10.38 1.73 18.81
N VAL A 104 11.16 0.66 18.74
CA VAL A 104 11.73 0.19 17.46
C VAL A 104 10.63 -0.31 16.52
N LEU A 105 9.72 -1.16 17.00
CA LEU A 105 8.64 -1.71 16.19
C LEU A 105 7.70 -0.63 15.66
N GLY A 106 7.27 0.31 16.50
CA GLY A 106 6.39 1.41 16.07
C GLY A 106 7.05 2.36 15.08
N TRP A 107 8.36 2.65 15.20
CA TRP A 107 9.06 3.42 14.15
C TRP A 107 9.18 2.64 12.85
N LEU A 108 9.41 1.33 12.91
CA LEU A 108 9.43 0.50 11.71
C LEU A 108 8.03 0.46 11.07
N ASP A 109 6.98 0.27 11.84
CA ASP A 109 5.60 0.25 11.37
C ASP A 109 5.26 1.56 10.64
N LEU A 110 5.55 2.71 11.25
CA LEU A 110 5.37 4.02 10.63
C LEU A 110 6.12 4.19 9.32
N LEU A 111 7.39 3.78 9.27
CA LEU A 111 8.18 3.89 8.04
C LEU A 111 7.60 3.00 6.94
N PHE A 112 7.34 1.73 7.25
CA PHE A 112 6.83 0.75 6.29
C PHE A 112 5.38 0.99 5.89
N ASN A 113 4.58 1.72 6.68
CA ASN A 113 3.26 2.18 6.28
C ASN A 113 3.33 3.24 5.16
N VAL A 114 4.36 4.10 5.16
CA VAL A 114 4.49 5.17 4.16
C VAL A 114 5.09 4.67 2.84
N PHE A 115 5.99 3.68 2.87
CA PHE A 115 6.67 3.17 1.68
C PHE A 115 5.75 2.71 0.54
N PRO A 116 4.65 1.98 0.78
CA PRO A 116 3.70 1.56 -0.26
C PRO A 116 3.14 2.73 -1.08
N TYR A 117 2.89 3.90 -0.47
CA TYR A 117 2.39 5.07 -1.21
C TYR A 117 3.35 5.55 -2.28
N PHE A 118 4.66 5.48 -2.03
CA PHE A 118 5.67 5.78 -3.05
C PHE A 118 5.65 4.76 -4.18
N VAL A 119 5.54 3.48 -3.85
CA VAL A 119 5.49 2.38 -4.84
C VAL A 119 4.24 2.50 -5.71
N TRP A 120 3.07 2.73 -5.11
CA TRP A 120 1.81 2.91 -5.82
C TRP A 120 1.84 4.12 -6.72
N ASN A 121 2.40 5.25 -6.27
CA ASN A 121 2.55 6.44 -7.10
C ASN A 121 3.43 6.15 -8.34
N VAL A 122 4.62 5.57 -8.13
CA VAL A 122 5.54 5.23 -9.23
C VAL A 122 4.89 4.24 -10.19
N PHE A 123 4.24 3.20 -9.68
CA PHE A 123 3.55 2.20 -10.49
C PHE A 123 2.43 2.82 -11.34
N SER A 124 1.58 3.64 -10.72
CA SER A 124 0.48 4.35 -11.40
C SER A 124 0.99 5.32 -12.47
N MET A 125 2.02 6.12 -12.15
CA MET A 125 2.66 7.03 -13.10
C MET A 125 3.22 6.27 -14.30
N LEU A 126 3.98 5.19 -14.07
CA LEU A 126 4.58 4.39 -15.14
C LEU A 126 3.52 3.71 -16.00
N ARG A 127 2.45 3.21 -15.39
CA ARG A 127 1.31 2.62 -16.10
C ARG A 127 0.67 3.63 -17.06
N VAL A 128 0.38 4.83 -16.58
CA VAL A 128 -0.22 5.89 -17.40
C VAL A 128 0.74 6.36 -18.49
N TYR A 129 2.04 6.46 -18.19
CA TYR A 129 3.07 6.82 -19.16
C TYR A 129 3.16 5.79 -20.31
N ALA A 130 3.16 4.50 -19.98
CA ALA A 130 3.20 3.42 -20.97
C ALA A 130 1.93 3.40 -21.83
N LEU A 131 0.75 3.48 -21.22
CA LEU A 131 -0.54 3.44 -21.93
C LEU A 131 -0.80 4.70 -22.77
N SER A 132 -0.26 5.83 -22.36
CA SER A 132 -0.38 7.11 -23.09
C SER A 132 0.65 7.24 -24.20
N GLY A 133 1.31 6.16 -24.63
CA GLY A 133 2.27 6.22 -25.75
C GLY A 133 3.52 7.04 -25.43
N ARG A 134 3.96 7.05 -24.17
CA ARG A 134 5.08 7.87 -23.64
C ARG A 134 4.79 9.37 -23.53
N ASP A 135 3.52 9.76 -23.49
CA ASP A 135 3.12 11.12 -23.15
C ASP A 135 3.34 11.41 -21.65
N TRP A 136 4.31 12.25 -21.35
CA TRP A 136 4.69 12.58 -19.96
C TRP A 136 3.68 13.47 -19.23
N ARG A 137 2.84 14.22 -19.94
CA ARG A 137 1.92 15.21 -19.35
C ARG A 137 0.85 14.57 -18.45
N LEU A 138 0.22 13.49 -18.93
CA LEU A 138 -0.77 12.74 -18.14
C LEU A 138 -0.11 11.97 -17.00
N ALA A 139 1.08 11.41 -17.23
CA ALA A 139 1.84 10.74 -16.19
C ALA A 139 2.25 11.70 -15.06
N SER A 140 2.71 12.91 -15.40
CA SER A 140 3.06 13.93 -14.41
C SER A 140 1.84 14.40 -13.63
N LEU A 141 0.68 14.54 -14.28
CA LEU A 141 -0.56 14.91 -13.60
C LEU A 141 -0.94 13.86 -12.54
N VAL A 142 -0.91 12.57 -12.89
CA VAL A 142 -1.17 11.48 -11.94
C VAL A 142 -0.14 11.47 -10.80
N CYS A 143 1.14 11.65 -11.12
CA CYS A 143 2.20 11.71 -10.11
C CYS A 143 1.95 12.84 -9.10
N LEU A 144 1.57 14.03 -9.57
CA LEU A 144 1.25 15.18 -8.73
C LEU A 144 -0.01 14.94 -7.87
N LEU A 145 -1.07 14.37 -8.45
CA LEU A 145 -2.30 14.03 -7.74
C LEU A 145 -2.06 13.06 -6.58
N MET A 146 -1.28 12.00 -6.82
CA MET A 146 -0.99 10.97 -5.82
C MET A 146 0.10 11.38 -4.82
N ALA A 147 1.00 12.31 -5.19
CA ALA A 147 2.05 12.81 -4.29
C ALA A 147 1.49 13.53 -3.05
N GLY A 148 0.29 14.11 -3.12
CA GLY A 148 -0.33 14.80 -1.99
C GLY A 148 -0.47 13.92 -0.75
N SER A 149 -0.89 12.66 -0.91
CA SER A 149 -1.00 11.71 0.21
C SER A 149 0.37 11.29 0.76
N VAL A 150 1.39 11.16 -0.09
CA VAL A 150 2.77 10.89 0.34
C VAL A 150 3.28 12.02 1.23
N VAL A 151 3.14 13.27 0.77
CA VAL A 151 3.59 14.45 1.51
C VAL A 151 2.85 14.57 2.85
N ALA A 152 1.53 14.38 2.85
CA ALA A 152 0.72 14.44 4.07
C ALA A 152 1.16 13.37 5.09
N ASN A 153 1.33 12.11 4.66
CA ASN A 153 1.73 11.05 5.58
C ASN A 153 3.15 11.28 6.13
N VAL A 154 4.11 11.70 5.29
CA VAL A 154 5.48 12.03 5.72
C VAL A 154 5.51 13.21 6.70
N TYR A 155 4.69 14.23 6.47
CA TYR A 155 4.62 15.41 7.35
C TYR A 155 4.10 15.06 8.75
N ASN A 156 3.25 14.04 8.87
CA ASN A 156 2.73 13.58 10.16
C ASN A 156 3.71 12.65 10.91
N LEU A 157 4.69 12.04 10.26
CA LEU A 157 5.64 11.14 10.94
C LEU A 157 6.31 11.73 12.19
N PRO A 158 6.76 13.01 12.22
CA PRO A 158 7.40 13.58 13.40
C PRO A 158 6.44 13.85 14.57
N THR A 159 5.13 13.95 14.31
CA THR A 159 4.10 14.17 15.34
C THR A 159 3.63 12.88 15.98
N GLN A 160 4.04 11.74 15.44
CA GLN A 160 3.72 10.41 15.92
C GLN A 160 4.75 9.90 16.94
N ARG A 161 4.26 9.27 18.00
CA ARG A 161 5.10 8.71 19.07
C ARG A 161 4.63 7.29 19.40
N PRO A 162 5.49 6.27 19.20
CA PRO A 162 5.16 4.91 19.61
C PRO A 162 5.26 4.77 21.12
N ASP A 163 4.16 4.40 21.76
CA ASP A 163 4.01 4.25 23.20
C ASP A 163 3.49 2.85 23.55
N ASN A 164 4.04 2.29 24.63
CA ASN A 164 3.69 0.95 25.09
C ASN A 164 2.61 1.03 26.17
N MET A 165 1.37 0.74 25.78
CA MET A 165 0.18 0.79 26.61
C MET A 165 -0.18 -0.60 27.17
N PRO A 166 -0.93 -0.68 28.29
CA PRO A 166 -1.43 -1.96 28.78
C PRO A 166 -2.38 -2.62 27.77
N PRO A 167 -2.50 -3.96 27.78
CA PRO A 167 -3.50 -4.65 26.98
C PRO A 167 -4.91 -4.06 27.22
N PRO A 168 -5.73 -3.90 26.16
CA PRO A 168 -5.55 -4.45 24.80
C PRO A 168 -4.70 -3.59 23.85
N TYR A 169 -4.39 -2.33 24.20
CA TYR A 169 -3.77 -1.36 23.28
C TYR A 169 -2.33 -1.73 22.84
N ASN A 170 -1.59 -2.49 23.65
CA ASN A 170 -0.22 -2.96 23.34
C ASN A 170 0.71 -1.83 22.86
N CYS A 171 1.52 -2.05 21.82
CA CYS A 171 2.39 -1.02 21.26
C CYS A 171 1.63 -0.21 20.22
N GLU A 172 1.18 0.96 20.63
CA GLU A 172 0.35 1.83 19.81
C GLU A 172 1.15 3.05 19.37
N VAL A 173 0.79 3.62 18.22
CA VAL A 173 1.39 4.88 17.76
C VAL A 173 0.44 6.01 18.06
N ASP A 174 0.72 6.74 19.15
CA ASP A 174 -0.06 7.91 19.48
C ASP A 174 0.27 9.05 18.51
N ASN A 175 -0.78 9.58 17.90
CA ASN A 175 -0.69 10.84 17.19
C ASN A 175 -0.80 11.92 18.27
N ALA A 176 0.20 12.80 18.43
CA ALA A 176 0.15 13.92 19.38
C ALA A 176 -1.07 14.88 19.21
N LEU A 177 -1.96 14.58 18.27
CA LEU A 177 -3.27 15.16 18.06
C LEU A 177 -4.37 14.64 19.02
N THR A 178 -4.16 13.60 19.83
CA THR A 178 -5.26 13.02 20.64
C THR A 178 -5.32 13.37 22.12
N VAL A 179 -4.34 14.05 22.73
CA VAL A 179 -4.39 14.26 24.21
C VAL A 179 -4.29 15.71 24.70
N ALA A 180 -3.81 16.70 23.93
CA ALA A 180 -3.83 18.09 24.40
C ALA A 180 -3.63 19.13 23.27
N GLN A 181 -4.70 19.61 22.61
CA GLN A 181 -4.95 21.04 22.35
C GLN A 181 -6.22 21.20 21.47
N HIS A 182 -7.37 21.23 22.12
CA HIS A 182 -8.66 21.61 21.53
C HIS A 182 -8.56 22.94 20.75
N THR A 183 -9.17 22.98 19.55
CA THR A 183 -9.85 24.11 18.88
C THR A 183 -9.21 25.00 17.80
N ILE A 184 -7.88 25.12 17.59
CA ILE A 184 -7.35 26.01 16.51
C ILE A 184 -6.55 25.28 15.42
N VAL A 185 -5.91 24.15 15.74
CA VAL A 185 -5.09 23.38 14.80
C VAL A 185 -5.89 22.30 14.04
N GLU A 186 -7.09 21.94 14.52
CA GLU A 186 -7.91 20.87 13.94
C GLU A 186 -8.44 21.19 12.53
N LEU A 187 -8.83 22.44 12.25
CA LEU A 187 -9.48 22.78 10.98
C LEU A 187 -8.49 22.76 9.80
N THR A 188 -7.26 23.22 10.02
CA THR A 188 -6.21 23.22 8.99
C THR A 188 -5.66 21.82 8.76
N CYS A 189 -5.45 21.03 9.82
CA CYS A 189 -5.01 19.64 9.70
C CYS A 189 -6.07 18.75 9.03
N ALA A 190 -7.35 18.86 9.42
CA ALA A 190 -8.43 18.09 8.80
C ALA A 190 -8.62 18.45 7.32
N ALA A 191 -8.54 19.74 6.98
CA ALA A 191 -8.60 20.18 5.58
C ALA A 191 -7.43 19.64 4.75
N VAL A 192 -6.20 19.66 5.28
CA VAL A 192 -5.01 19.10 4.61
C VAL A 192 -5.16 17.59 4.38
N VAL A 193 -5.62 16.85 5.39
CA VAL A 193 -5.88 15.41 5.26
C VAL A 193 -6.95 15.17 4.19
N LEU A 194 -8.09 15.86 4.26
CA LEU A 194 -9.18 15.72 3.29
C LEU A 194 -8.71 16.01 1.86
N LEU A 195 -7.97 17.12 1.67
CA LEU A 195 -7.40 17.47 0.37
C LEU A 195 -6.47 16.38 -0.14
N SER A 196 -5.55 15.88 0.70
CA SER A 196 -4.60 14.83 0.31
C SER A 196 -5.28 13.51 -0.10
N ARG A 197 -6.43 13.20 0.52
CA ARG A 197 -7.24 12.00 0.20
C ARG A 197 -8.04 12.23 -1.09
N CYS A 198 -8.63 13.40 -1.27
CA CYS A 198 -9.33 13.75 -2.50
C CYS A 198 -8.41 13.73 -3.73
N THR A 199 -7.17 14.24 -3.62
CA THR A 199 -6.22 14.20 -4.75
C THR A 199 -5.75 12.79 -5.06
N LEU A 200 -5.58 11.94 -4.05
CA LEU A 200 -5.25 10.52 -4.25
C LEU A 200 -6.36 9.80 -5.00
N ILE A 201 -7.62 9.94 -4.54
CA ILE A 201 -8.80 9.34 -5.18
C ILE A 201 -8.93 9.83 -6.63
N ALA A 202 -8.75 11.14 -6.87
CA ALA A 202 -8.77 11.70 -8.21
C ALA A 202 -7.63 11.13 -9.09
N GLY A 203 -6.44 10.90 -8.51
CA GLY A 203 -5.33 10.22 -9.16
C GLY A 203 -5.70 8.80 -9.61
N ASP A 204 -6.23 7.98 -8.70
CA ASP A 204 -6.65 6.61 -9.00
C ASP A 204 -7.77 6.56 -10.03
N ALA A 205 -8.77 7.44 -9.91
CA ALA A 205 -9.84 7.57 -10.90
C ALA A 205 -9.31 7.94 -12.28
N THR A 206 -8.30 8.82 -12.34
CA THR A 206 -7.63 9.20 -13.59
C THR A 206 -6.88 8.01 -14.20
N VAL A 207 -6.14 7.25 -13.39
CA VAL A 207 -5.42 6.04 -13.84
C VAL A 207 -6.40 5.02 -14.43
N LEU A 208 -7.52 4.76 -13.74
CA LEU A 208 -8.56 3.86 -14.21
C LEU A 208 -9.21 4.39 -15.49
N GLY A 209 -9.54 5.68 -15.55
CA GLY A 209 -10.13 6.31 -16.73
C GLY A 209 -9.24 6.22 -17.96
N VAL A 210 -7.95 6.57 -17.83
CA VAL A 210 -6.97 6.46 -18.91
C VAL A 210 -6.82 4.99 -19.34
N THR A 211 -6.74 4.08 -18.37
CA THR A 211 -6.61 2.65 -18.68
C THR A 211 -7.82 2.15 -19.47
N TRP A 212 -9.03 2.48 -19.03
CA TRP A 212 -10.25 2.05 -19.68
C TRP A 212 -10.36 2.64 -21.09
N TRP A 213 -10.08 3.93 -21.24
CA TRP A 213 -10.13 4.62 -22.51
C TRP A 213 -9.14 4.03 -23.52
N LYS A 214 -7.88 3.81 -23.13
CA LYS A 214 -6.85 3.22 -24.00
C LYS A 214 -7.18 1.76 -24.34
N THR A 215 -7.59 0.97 -23.37
CA THR A 215 -7.99 -0.44 -23.59
C THR A 215 -9.15 -0.53 -24.56
N TRP A 216 -10.17 0.33 -24.39
CA TRP A 216 -11.31 0.39 -25.29
C TRP A 216 -10.92 0.85 -26.70
N SER A 217 -10.00 1.81 -26.82
CA SER A 217 -9.47 2.25 -28.13
C SER A 217 -8.75 1.12 -28.85
N ILE A 218 -7.94 0.32 -28.15
CA ILE A 218 -7.25 -0.84 -28.71
C ILE A 218 -8.26 -1.89 -29.18
N LYS A 219 -9.25 -2.20 -28.34
CA LYS A 219 -10.34 -3.13 -28.70
C LYS A 219 -11.08 -2.68 -29.96
N LYS A 220 -11.50 -1.41 -30.00
CA LYS A 220 -12.21 -0.84 -31.16
C LYS A 220 -11.38 -0.91 -32.43
N ALA A 221 -10.07 -0.67 -32.35
CA ALA A 221 -9.16 -0.79 -33.48
C ALA A 221 -8.99 -2.25 -33.95
N ALA A 222 -8.89 -3.20 -33.02
CA ALA A 222 -8.82 -4.63 -33.33
C ALA A 222 -10.12 -5.14 -34.00
N ASP A 223 -11.27 -4.73 -33.48
CA ASP A 223 -12.59 -5.06 -34.04
C ASP A 223 -12.74 -4.47 -35.46
N ALA A 224 -12.30 -3.22 -35.68
CA ALA A 224 -12.31 -2.57 -37.00
C ALA A 224 -11.38 -3.28 -38.01
N ALA A 225 -10.27 -3.85 -37.53
CA ALA A 225 -9.34 -4.63 -38.35
C ALA A 225 -9.79 -6.09 -38.57
N ARG A 226 -10.95 -6.51 -38.04
CA ARG A 226 -11.44 -7.91 -38.02
C ARG A 226 -10.41 -8.90 -37.46
N ILE A 227 -9.50 -8.45 -36.60
CA ILE A 227 -8.51 -9.31 -35.98
C ILE A 227 -9.17 -9.92 -34.75
N SER A 228 -9.70 -11.14 -34.89
CA SER A 228 -10.22 -11.95 -33.80
C SER A 228 -9.08 -12.57 -32.99
N THR A 229 -8.11 -11.78 -32.54
CA THR A 229 -7.10 -12.26 -31.57
C THR A 229 -7.63 -11.99 -30.18
N SER A 230 -7.72 -13.06 -29.38
CA SER A 230 -8.03 -12.96 -27.95
C SER A 230 -7.08 -11.97 -27.28
N LEU A 231 -7.56 -11.18 -26.32
CA LEU A 231 -6.75 -10.27 -25.50
C LEU A 231 -5.51 -10.98 -24.92
N VAL A 232 -5.65 -12.28 -24.65
CA VAL A 232 -4.59 -13.18 -24.17
C VAL A 232 -3.48 -13.37 -25.21
N ASP A 233 -3.81 -13.51 -26.50
CA ASP A 233 -2.80 -13.65 -27.57
C ASP A 233 -1.98 -12.37 -27.74
N LEU A 234 -2.61 -11.20 -27.63
CA LEU A 234 -1.91 -9.91 -27.69
C LEU A 234 -0.97 -9.72 -26.50
N LEU A 235 -1.43 -10.04 -25.29
CA LEU A 235 -0.61 -9.95 -24.07
C LEU A 235 0.53 -10.97 -24.05
N LEU A 236 0.31 -12.20 -24.56
CA LEU A 236 1.36 -13.21 -24.72
C LEU A 236 2.38 -12.80 -25.78
N ARG A 237 1.93 -12.23 -26.90
CA ARG A 237 2.80 -11.77 -28.00
C ARG A 237 3.73 -10.64 -27.57
N ASP A 238 3.22 -9.65 -26.83
CA ASP A 238 4.05 -8.55 -26.30
C ASP A 238 5.04 -9.01 -25.23
N GLY A 239 4.70 -10.04 -24.43
CA GLY A 239 5.64 -10.68 -23.50
C GLY A 239 6.78 -11.45 -24.19
N THR A 240 6.56 -11.92 -25.42
CA THR A 240 7.55 -12.68 -26.21
C THR A 240 8.37 -11.83 -27.18
N LEU A 241 8.00 -10.58 -27.46
CA LEU A 241 8.72 -9.70 -28.39
C LEU A 241 10.11 -9.25 -27.89
N GLY A 242 10.48 -9.56 -26.64
CA GLY A 242 11.86 -9.48 -26.16
C GLY A 242 12.75 -10.68 -26.53
N THR A 243 12.20 -11.72 -27.16
CA THR A 243 12.90 -13.01 -27.37
C THR A 243 12.84 -13.57 -28.79
N VAL A 244 12.14 -12.97 -29.75
CA VAL A 244 12.14 -13.49 -31.14
C VAL A 244 12.19 -12.36 -32.15
N ILE A 245 13.40 -11.84 -32.39
CA ILE A 245 13.76 -11.34 -33.71
C ILE A 245 14.27 -12.56 -34.49
N HIS A 246 13.48 -13.05 -35.44
CA HIS A 246 13.98 -13.49 -36.74
C HIS A 246 12.80 -13.50 -37.73
N PRO A 247 12.80 -12.63 -38.74
CA PRO A 247 11.82 -12.67 -39.82
C PRO A 247 12.37 -13.56 -40.93
N ASP A 248 11.86 -14.78 -41.08
CA ASP A 248 12.01 -15.49 -42.35
C ASP A 248 10.76 -15.27 -43.20
N VAL A 249 10.93 -14.30 -44.09
CA VAL A 249 10.09 -14.01 -45.24
C VAL A 249 10.26 -15.15 -46.26
N HIS A 250 9.14 -15.82 -46.55
CA HIS A 250 8.69 -16.32 -47.86
C HIS A 250 9.71 -16.99 -48.81
N THR A 251 9.43 -18.24 -49.19
CA THR A 251 9.15 -18.62 -50.61
C THR A 251 8.81 -20.11 -50.71
N ASP A 252 7.53 -20.43 -50.92
CA ASP A 252 7.17 -21.52 -51.84
C ASP A 252 7.12 -20.90 -53.23
N PRO A 253 7.78 -21.47 -54.24
CA PRO A 253 7.08 -22.47 -55.04
C PRO A 253 7.98 -23.55 -55.64
N LYS A 254 7.44 -24.77 -55.84
CA LYS A 254 7.55 -25.51 -57.12
C LYS A 254 6.74 -26.81 -57.14
N ARG A 255 5.76 -26.85 -58.05
CA ARG A 255 5.42 -28.02 -58.86
C ARG A 255 6.69 -28.59 -59.52
N TYR A 256 6.88 -29.90 -59.51
CA TYR A 256 6.87 -30.79 -60.69
C TYR A 256 7.29 -32.22 -60.29
N SER A 257 6.69 -33.19 -61.01
CA SER A 257 6.91 -34.64 -61.07
C SER A 257 6.57 -35.47 -59.84
#